data_AF-A0A4P9VL42-F1
#
_entry.id   AF-A0A4P9VL42-F1
#
_cell.length_a   1.000
_cell.length_b   1.000
_cell.length_c   1.000
_cell.angle_alpha   90.00
_cell.angle_beta   90.00
_cell.angle_gamma   90.00
#
_symmetry.space_group_name_H-M   'P 1'
#
loop_
_entity.id
_entity.type
_entity.pdbx_description
1 polymer ?
#
loop_
_entity_poly.entity_id
_entity_poly.type
_entity_poly.pdbx_seq_one_letter_code
_entity_poly.pdbx_strand_id
1 'polypeptide(L)'
;MQVKLTASRALLQKLTLVLLYSFSLISVSAYSGQSIKVNATALNVRSGPGTQHKIIGRISQDQVYVSIAKSSGWHKIWINNQAGWVYGQYVVSSSLPNGVVTATQLKVRSGPGTSYRVVNLTSKGAEWAYSIKRGPWFKIFFNGNERWVHGKYLNGVSSSRPKSKTSFIQMPAGGRGFYTYTSAKRAWGKPRLVYGLQRVAAAWKKEKPTWGEIGIGDISFQKGGFIRGHASHRKGIDVDIRLIRKDGLRQGSTIYKNSYSYKRSREFLNSYLQKYFKVNLVFFNDKNMFSMLPRYAGKRRAECRQKPGKSGLSYVMCWPNHHDHFHLRIN
;
A
#
# COMPACT_ATOMS: atom_id res chain seq x y z
N MET A 1 -7.71 -36.92 -82.64
CA MET A 1 -7.48 -37.16 -81.20
C MET A 1 -8.22 -36.08 -80.45
N GLN A 2 -9.22 -36.51 -79.67
CA GLN A 2 -10.13 -35.68 -78.85
C GLN A 2 -9.33 -34.75 -77.90
N VAL A 3 -9.80 -33.58 -77.48
CA VAL A 3 -10.98 -33.33 -76.64
C VAL A 3 -11.45 -31.87 -76.78
N LYS A 4 -12.76 -31.69 -77.00
CA LYS A 4 -13.50 -30.43 -76.81
C LYS A 4 -13.66 -30.14 -75.33
N LEU A 5 -13.71 -28.87 -74.92
CA LEU A 5 -14.69 -28.39 -73.93
C LEU A 5 -14.83 -26.86 -73.99
N THR A 6 -15.95 -26.46 -74.58
CA THR A 6 -16.60 -25.15 -74.52
C THR A 6 -17.36 -24.98 -73.20
N ALA A 7 -17.29 -23.81 -72.57
CA ALA A 7 -18.36 -23.15 -71.79
C ALA A 7 -17.78 -21.85 -71.20
N SER A 8 -17.99 -20.69 -71.84
CA SER A 8 -19.11 -19.76 -71.66
C SER A 8 -19.00 -18.90 -70.38
N ARG A 9 -18.74 -17.61 -70.61
CA ARG A 9 -18.78 -16.50 -69.65
C ARG A 9 -20.19 -16.35 -69.05
N ALA A 10 -20.30 -16.24 -67.72
CA ALA A 10 -21.32 -15.41 -67.07
C ALA A 10 -20.93 -15.05 -65.62
N LEU A 11 -21.04 -13.75 -65.36
CA LEU A 11 -20.94 -12.92 -64.16
C LEU A 11 -20.93 -13.53 -62.73
N LEU A 12 -20.05 -12.95 -61.90
CA LEU A 12 -20.26 -12.44 -60.54
C LEU A 12 -21.42 -13.03 -59.70
N GLN A 13 -21.09 -13.65 -58.57
CA GLN A 13 -21.32 -13.05 -57.23
C GLN A 13 -20.86 -14.00 -56.10
N LYS A 14 -19.90 -13.50 -55.33
CA LYS A 14 -19.80 -13.57 -53.86
C LYS A 14 -19.93 -14.95 -53.18
N LEU A 15 -18.77 -15.37 -52.67
CA LEU A 15 -18.55 -16.06 -51.40
C LEU A 15 -19.81 -16.17 -50.52
N THR A 16 -20.29 -17.39 -50.29
CA THR A 16 -20.92 -17.79 -49.02
C THR A 16 -20.80 -19.31 -48.89
N LEU A 17 -19.62 -19.77 -48.50
CA LEU A 17 -19.47 -21.12 -47.96
C LEU A 17 -20.11 -21.11 -46.56
N VAL A 18 -21.31 -21.67 -46.49
CA VAL A 18 -22.03 -22.01 -45.26
C VAL A 18 -21.21 -23.07 -44.53
N LEU A 19 -20.27 -22.64 -43.68
CA LEU A 19 -19.69 -23.49 -42.67
C LEU A 19 -20.58 -23.38 -41.44
N LEU A 20 -21.39 -24.42 -41.21
CA LEU A 20 -22.16 -24.65 -39.99
C LEU A 20 -21.21 -24.72 -38.79
N TYR A 21 -20.81 -23.56 -38.26
CA TYR A 21 -20.29 -23.44 -36.91
C TYR A 21 -21.47 -23.61 -35.98
N SER A 22 -21.61 -24.80 -35.39
CA SER A 22 -22.34 -24.99 -34.15
C SER A 22 -21.76 -24.02 -33.12
N PHE A 23 -22.34 -22.82 -33.05
CA PHE A 23 -22.07 -21.86 -32.00
C PHE A 23 -22.64 -22.47 -30.72
N SER A 24 -21.82 -23.31 -30.09
CA SER A 24 -22.00 -23.58 -28.67
C SER A 24 -22.06 -22.22 -28.01
N LEU A 25 -23.22 -21.90 -27.42
CA LEU A 25 -23.36 -20.78 -26.51
C LEU A 25 -22.46 -21.08 -25.31
N ILE A 26 -21.16 -20.78 -25.46
CA ILE A 26 -20.25 -20.67 -24.33
C ILE A 26 -20.77 -19.47 -23.58
N SER A 27 -21.60 -19.76 -22.59
CA SER A 27 -21.93 -18.83 -21.53
C SER A 27 -20.59 -18.48 -20.88
N VAL A 28 -19.98 -17.36 -21.27
CA VAL A 28 -18.83 -16.82 -20.57
C VAL A 28 -19.38 -16.33 -19.24
N SER A 29 -19.36 -17.20 -18.24
CA SER A 29 -19.73 -16.88 -16.87
C SER A 29 -19.01 -15.60 -16.48
N ALA A 30 -19.76 -14.60 -15.98
CA ALA A 30 -19.19 -13.39 -15.43
C ALA A 30 -18.13 -13.78 -14.39
N TYR A 31 -16.87 -13.48 -14.68
CA TYR A 31 -15.77 -13.83 -13.79
C TYR A 31 -15.95 -12.99 -12.51
N SER A 32 -16.31 -13.62 -11.40
CA SER A 32 -16.24 -12.98 -10.10
C SER A 32 -14.75 -12.87 -9.74
N GLY A 33 -14.07 -11.83 -10.24
CA GLY A 33 -12.66 -11.59 -9.93
C GLY A 33 -12.50 -11.65 -8.41
N GLN A 34 -11.70 -12.58 -7.91
CA GLN A 34 -11.47 -12.72 -6.48
C GLN A 34 -10.40 -11.71 -6.09
N SER A 35 -10.68 -10.85 -5.12
CA SER A 35 -9.63 -10.01 -4.54
C SER A 35 -8.61 -10.92 -3.86
N ILE A 36 -7.32 -10.73 -4.15
CA ILE A 36 -6.21 -11.49 -3.58
C ILE A 36 -5.22 -10.54 -2.90
N LYS A 37 -4.73 -10.93 -1.73
CA LYS A 37 -3.75 -10.20 -0.96
C LYS A 37 -2.44 -10.95 -0.97
N VAL A 38 -1.34 -10.27 -1.27
CA VAL A 38 -0.01 -10.89 -1.27
C VAL A 38 0.38 -11.32 0.14
N ASN A 39 0.74 -12.60 0.30
CA ASN A 39 1.18 -13.25 1.53
C ASN A 39 2.67 -13.65 1.46
N ALA A 40 3.47 -12.85 0.77
CA ALA A 40 4.93 -13.00 0.67
C ALA A 40 5.61 -11.62 0.73
N THR A 41 6.79 -11.53 1.35
CA THR A 41 7.54 -10.27 1.54
C THR A 41 7.79 -9.54 0.23
N ALA A 42 8.17 -10.28 -0.81
CA ALA A 42 8.21 -9.85 -2.19
C ALA A 42 7.80 -11.02 -3.10
N LEU A 43 6.88 -10.75 -4.01
CA LEU A 43 6.36 -11.71 -4.97
C LEU A 43 6.69 -11.23 -6.38
N ASN A 44 7.37 -12.08 -7.14
CA ASN A 44 7.64 -11.80 -8.55
C ASN A 44 6.33 -11.88 -9.34
N VAL A 45 6.11 -10.87 -10.18
CA VAL A 45 5.08 -10.90 -11.22
C VAL A 45 5.77 -11.33 -12.51
N ARG A 46 5.27 -12.38 -13.14
CA ARG A 46 5.85 -12.97 -14.34
C ARG A 46 4.98 -12.74 -15.57
N SER A 47 5.58 -12.81 -16.75
CA SER A 47 4.86 -12.63 -18.02
C SER A 47 3.89 -13.78 -18.35
N GLY A 48 4.04 -14.94 -17.70
CA GLY A 48 3.16 -16.10 -17.85
C GLY A 48 3.08 -16.95 -16.57
N PRO A 49 2.14 -17.91 -16.52
CA PRO A 49 1.91 -18.76 -15.35
C PRO A 49 2.97 -19.86 -15.22
N GLY A 50 4.11 -19.52 -14.61
CA GLY A 50 5.20 -20.47 -14.39
C GLY A 50 6.53 -19.79 -14.06
N THR A 51 7.45 -20.53 -13.43
CA THR A 51 8.77 -20.02 -13.00
C THR A 51 9.75 -19.77 -14.15
N GLN A 52 9.51 -20.36 -15.32
CA GLN A 52 10.25 -20.17 -16.58
C GLN A 52 9.96 -18.82 -17.25
N HIS A 53 8.83 -18.19 -16.93
CA HIS A 53 8.46 -16.91 -17.54
C HIS A 53 9.26 -15.73 -16.96
N LYS A 54 9.57 -14.75 -17.80
CA LYS A 54 10.32 -13.53 -17.43
C LYS A 54 9.64 -12.81 -16.27
N ILE A 55 10.43 -12.31 -15.32
CA ILE A 55 9.95 -11.43 -14.25
C ILE A 55 9.71 -10.05 -14.86
N ILE A 56 8.47 -9.57 -14.83
CA ILE A 56 8.05 -8.27 -15.38
C ILE A 56 7.72 -7.24 -14.30
N GLY A 57 7.78 -7.65 -13.03
CA GLY A 57 7.53 -6.78 -11.90
C GLY A 57 7.72 -7.50 -10.58
N ARG A 58 7.61 -6.74 -9.49
CA ARG A 58 7.56 -7.27 -8.12
C ARG A 58 6.49 -6.54 -7.35
N ILE A 59 5.74 -7.30 -6.56
CA ILE A 59 4.71 -6.82 -5.64
C ILE A 59 5.08 -7.21 -4.22
N SER A 60 4.70 -6.37 -3.26
CA SER A 60 5.05 -6.52 -1.86
C SER A 60 3.92 -7.20 -1.08
N GLN A 61 4.24 -7.72 0.09
CA GLN A 61 3.26 -8.25 1.04
C GLN A 61 2.11 -7.25 1.30
N ASP A 62 0.92 -7.80 1.53
CA ASP A 62 -0.34 -7.10 1.80
C ASP A 62 -0.87 -6.20 0.67
N GLN A 63 -0.15 -6.07 -0.45
CA GLN A 63 -0.71 -5.45 -1.63
C GLN A 63 -1.89 -6.30 -2.13
N VAL A 64 -3.02 -5.65 -2.39
CA VAL A 64 -4.24 -6.31 -2.86
C VAL A 64 -4.39 -6.07 -4.35
N TYR A 65 -4.61 -7.15 -5.08
CA TYR A 65 -4.86 -7.18 -6.51
C TYR A 65 -6.15 -7.96 -6.78
N VAL A 66 -6.76 -7.74 -7.94
CA VAL A 66 -7.84 -8.61 -8.40
C VAL A 66 -7.22 -9.75 -9.19
N SER A 67 -7.58 -10.98 -8.83
CA SER A 67 -7.28 -12.17 -9.63
C SER A 67 -8.23 -12.21 -10.82
N ILE A 68 -7.75 -11.79 -11.99
CA ILE A 68 -8.54 -11.70 -13.23
C ILE A 68 -8.55 -13.01 -14.03
N ALA A 69 -7.67 -13.95 -13.71
CA ALA A 69 -7.70 -15.33 -14.21
C ALA A 69 -6.91 -16.24 -13.27
N LYS A 70 -7.16 -17.54 -13.34
CA LYS A 70 -6.34 -18.58 -12.70
C LYS A 70 -5.85 -19.58 -13.74
N SER A 71 -4.61 -20.03 -13.60
CA SER A 71 -4.02 -21.06 -14.47
C SER A 71 -2.89 -21.76 -13.72
N SER A 72 -2.95 -23.09 -13.60
CA SER A 72 -1.89 -23.92 -13.01
C SER A 72 -1.36 -23.42 -11.65
N GLY A 73 -2.27 -22.99 -10.77
CA GLY A 73 -1.92 -22.43 -9.46
C GLY A 73 -1.41 -20.99 -9.47
N TRP A 74 -1.42 -20.29 -10.60
CA TRP A 74 -1.08 -18.88 -10.72
C TRP A 74 -2.33 -18.01 -10.85
N HIS A 75 -2.26 -16.80 -10.30
CA HIS A 75 -3.26 -15.77 -10.47
C HIS A 75 -2.75 -14.72 -11.45
N LYS A 76 -3.55 -14.41 -12.46
CA LYS A 76 -3.31 -13.27 -13.33
C LYS A 76 -3.78 -12.00 -12.63
N ILE A 77 -2.97 -10.95 -12.68
CA ILE A 77 -3.21 -9.63 -12.11
C ILE A 77 -2.83 -8.54 -13.12
N TRP A 78 -3.30 -7.32 -12.89
CA TRP A 78 -2.86 -6.15 -13.66
C TRP A 78 -1.86 -5.31 -12.85
N ILE A 79 -0.72 -4.98 -13.45
CA ILE A 79 0.31 -4.14 -12.83
C ILE A 79 1.03 -3.32 -13.89
N ASN A 80 1.37 -2.06 -13.60
CA ASN A 80 2.15 -1.20 -14.51
C ASN A 80 1.62 -1.20 -15.96
N ASN A 81 0.30 -1.16 -16.13
CA ASN A 81 -0.38 -1.16 -17.43
C ASN A 81 -0.21 -2.42 -18.29
N GLN A 82 0.14 -3.54 -17.68
CA GLN A 82 0.21 -4.84 -18.34
C GLN A 82 -0.33 -5.96 -17.45
N ALA A 83 -0.75 -7.06 -18.08
CA ALA A 83 -1.09 -8.28 -17.35
C ALA A 83 0.16 -9.01 -16.90
N GLY A 84 0.10 -9.63 -15.72
CA GLY A 84 1.15 -10.47 -15.19
C GLY A 84 0.60 -11.56 -14.28
N TRP A 85 1.45 -12.51 -13.92
CA TRP A 85 1.07 -13.70 -13.16
C TRP A 85 1.85 -13.80 -11.86
N VAL A 86 1.14 -14.15 -10.79
CA VAL A 86 1.71 -14.36 -9.45
C VAL A 86 1.34 -15.73 -8.95
N TYR A 87 2.27 -16.40 -8.27
CA TYR A 87 2.03 -17.77 -7.85
C TYR A 87 1.09 -17.81 -6.63
N GLY A 88 0.06 -18.64 -6.72
CA GLY A 88 -1.09 -18.71 -5.81
C GLY A 88 -0.73 -19.02 -4.38
N GLN A 89 0.32 -19.82 -4.15
CA GLN A 89 0.79 -20.13 -2.79
C GLN A 89 1.24 -18.90 -2.00
N TYR A 90 1.50 -17.78 -2.68
CA TYR A 90 1.95 -16.53 -2.08
C TYR A 90 0.85 -15.46 -2.03
N VAL A 91 -0.42 -15.83 -2.20
CA VAL A 91 -1.56 -14.93 -2.08
C VAL A 91 -2.71 -15.58 -1.31
N VAL A 92 -3.54 -14.77 -0.65
CA VAL A 92 -4.74 -15.19 0.09
C VAL A 92 -5.97 -14.42 -0.37
N SER A 93 -7.17 -14.98 -0.19
CA SER A 93 -8.43 -14.29 -0.47
C SER A 93 -8.57 -12.97 0.30
N SER A 94 -9.12 -11.95 -0.34
CA SER A 94 -9.44 -10.64 0.24
C SER A 94 -10.90 -10.28 -0.07
N SER A 95 -11.57 -9.66 0.90
CA SER A 95 -13.00 -9.33 0.84
C SER A 95 -13.29 -7.94 0.27
N LEU A 96 -12.32 -7.30 -0.38
CA LEU A 96 -12.53 -5.97 -0.96
C LEU A 96 -13.44 -6.08 -2.20
N PRO A 97 -14.41 -5.17 -2.34
CA PRO A 97 -15.19 -5.06 -3.58
C PRO A 97 -14.29 -4.68 -4.76
N ASN A 98 -14.66 -5.15 -5.95
CA ASN A 98 -13.89 -4.93 -7.17
C ASN A 98 -14.63 -3.99 -8.13
N GLY A 99 -13.87 -3.29 -8.97
CA GLY A 99 -14.40 -2.47 -10.05
C GLY A 99 -13.58 -2.66 -11.33
N VAL A 100 -14.26 -2.80 -12.46
CA VAL A 100 -13.65 -2.98 -13.79
C VAL A 100 -13.58 -1.63 -14.50
N VAL A 101 -12.39 -1.23 -14.94
CA VAL A 101 -12.18 0.04 -15.65
C VAL A 101 -12.84 -0.01 -17.03
N THR A 102 -13.76 0.92 -17.29
CA THR A 102 -14.49 0.99 -18.57
C THR A 102 -13.86 1.95 -19.59
N ALA A 103 -13.05 2.90 -19.13
CA ALA A 103 -12.39 3.90 -19.97
C ALA A 103 -11.11 3.36 -20.63
N THR A 104 -10.89 3.68 -21.91
CA THR A 104 -9.67 3.33 -22.65
C THR A 104 -8.41 3.76 -21.91
N GLN A 105 -8.42 4.97 -21.33
CA GLN A 105 -7.41 5.45 -20.39
C GLN A 105 -8.09 6.17 -19.23
N LEU A 106 -7.84 5.70 -18.01
CA LEU A 106 -8.34 6.26 -16.76
C LEU A 106 -7.20 6.90 -15.96
N LYS A 107 -7.38 8.17 -15.60
CA LYS A 107 -6.43 8.93 -14.77
C LYS A 107 -6.47 8.42 -13.33
N VAL A 108 -5.33 7.93 -12.85
CA VAL A 108 -5.09 7.56 -11.45
C VAL A 108 -4.50 8.78 -10.74
N ARG A 109 -5.15 9.24 -9.66
CA ARG A 109 -4.82 10.51 -9.00
C ARG A 109 -4.32 10.33 -7.57
N SER A 110 -3.60 11.34 -7.07
CA SER A 110 -3.11 11.39 -5.69
C SER A 110 -4.23 11.65 -4.66
N GLY A 111 -5.40 12.13 -5.06
CA GLY A 111 -6.54 12.43 -4.20
C GLY A 111 -7.90 12.40 -4.92
N PRO A 112 -9.01 12.47 -4.17
CA PRO A 112 -10.38 12.36 -4.70
C PRO A 112 -10.85 13.68 -5.32
N GLY A 113 -10.41 13.98 -6.54
CA GLY A 113 -10.80 15.20 -7.24
C GLY A 113 -10.00 15.42 -8.52
N THR A 114 -10.53 16.23 -9.43
CA THR A 114 -9.86 16.59 -10.69
C THR A 114 -8.68 17.55 -10.49
N SER A 115 -8.63 18.27 -9.36
CA SER A 115 -7.53 19.14 -8.95
C SER A 115 -6.30 18.40 -8.44
N TYR A 116 -6.44 17.12 -8.05
CA TYR A 116 -5.30 16.33 -7.57
C TYR A 116 -4.44 15.83 -8.73
N ARG A 117 -3.12 15.88 -8.54
CA ARG A 117 -2.11 15.43 -9.51
C ARG A 117 -2.44 14.03 -10.05
N VAL A 118 -2.43 13.90 -11.38
CA VAL A 118 -2.45 12.60 -12.05
C VAL A 118 -1.09 11.95 -11.82
N VAL A 119 -1.08 10.79 -11.17
CA VAL A 119 0.14 10.05 -10.86
C VAL A 119 0.44 8.95 -11.87
N ASN A 120 -0.58 8.48 -12.60
CA ASN A 120 -0.47 7.46 -13.63
C ASN A 120 -1.76 7.39 -14.45
N LEU A 121 -1.74 6.60 -15.52
CA LEU A 121 -2.89 6.18 -16.30
C LEU A 121 -3.08 4.67 -16.14
N THR A 122 -4.31 4.19 -16.27
CA THR A 122 -4.64 2.76 -16.36
C THR A 122 -5.59 2.51 -17.54
N SER A 123 -5.64 1.28 -18.06
CA SER A 123 -6.34 0.96 -19.30
C SER A 123 -7.70 0.30 -19.06
N LYS A 124 -8.57 0.32 -20.08
CA LYS A 124 -9.85 -0.42 -20.09
C LYS A 124 -9.64 -1.90 -19.78
N GLY A 125 -10.56 -2.48 -19.00
CA GLY A 125 -10.50 -3.87 -18.55
C GLY A 125 -9.62 -4.08 -17.31
N ALA A 126 -8.88 -3.07 -16.84
CA ALA A 126 -8.14 -3.20 -15.59
C ALA A 126 -9.13 -3.36 -14.42
N GLU A 127 -8.97 -4.41 -13.62
CA GLU A 127 -9.80 -4.65 -12.43
C GLU A 127 -9.06 -4.24 -11.16
N TRP A 128 -9.74 -3.50 -10.30
CA TRP A 128 -9.16 -2.99 -9.06
C TRP A 128 -10.06 -3.26 -7.86
N ALA A 129 -9.45 -3.79 -6.81
CA ALA A 129 -10.03 -3.76 -5.48
C ALA A 129 -10.08 -2.31 -5.00
N TYR A 130 -11.23 -1.86 -4.51
CA TYR A 130 -11.35 -0.54 -3.89
C TYR A 130 -11.76 -0.66 -2.43
N SER A 131 -11.35 0.35 -1.65
CA SER A 131 -11.47 0.32 -0.19
C SER A 131 -12.49 1.32 0.35
N ILE A 132 -12.64 2.48 -0.31
CA ILE A 132 -13.43 3.62 0.18
C ILE A 132 -13.99 4.42 -1.01
N LYS A 133 -15.26 4.86 -0.92
CA LYS A 133 -15.86 5.87 -1.81
C LYS A 133 -15.89 7.25 -1.13
N ARG A 134 -15.52 8.31 -1.84
CA ARG A 134 -15.68 9.72 -1.44
C ARG A 134 -16.25 10.53 -2.60
N GLY A 135 -17.52 10.91 -2.49
CA GLY A 135 -18.24 11.49 -3.62
C GLY A 135 -18.18 10.54 -4.83
N PRO A 136 -17.80 11.02 -6.03
CA PRO A 136 -17.68 10.16 -7.19
C PRO A 136 -16.34 9.40 -7.26
N TRP A 137 -15.45 9.52 -6.27
CA TRP A 137 -14.11 8.93 -6.32
C TRP A 137 -13.99 7.67 -5.48
N PHE A 138 -13.27 6.69 -6.01
CA PHE A 138 -12.96 5.42 -5.36
C PHE A 138 -11.48 5.34 -5.04
N LYS A 139 -11.17 4.98 -3.80
CA LYS A 139 -9.80 4.74 -3.34
C LYS A 139 -9.39 3.31 -3.69
N ILE A 140 -8.39 3.19 -4.54
CA ILE A 140 -7.78 1.92 -4.96
C ILE A 140 -6.36 1.81 -4.39
N PHE A 141 -5.83 0.58 -4.40
CA PHE A 141 -4.42 0.35 -4.14
C PHE A 141 -3.70 0.12 -5.48
N PHE A 142 -2.81 1.03 -5.84
CA PHE A 142 -2.13 1.06 -7.14
C PHE A 142 -0.63 1.26 -6.96
N ASN A 143 0.18 0.35 -7.51
CA ASN A 143 1.65 0.36 -7.42
C ASN A 143 2.17 0.61 -5.99
N GLY A 144 1.67 -0.14 -5.02
CA GLY A 144 2.10 -0.01 -3.63
C GLY A 144 1.59 1.23 -2.89
N ASN A 145 0.62 1.96 -3.45
CA ASN A 145 0.15 3.20 -2.87
C ASN A 145 -1.38 3.32 -2.93
N GLU A 146 -1.98 4.01 -1.95
CA GLU A 146 -3.37 4.47 -2.08
C GLU A 146 -3.48 5.53 -3.19
N ARG A 147 -4.42 5.33 -4.11
CA ARG A 147 -4.72 6.24 -5.22
C ARG A 147 -6.21 6.37 -5.43
N TRP A 148 -6.60 7.31 -6.27
CA TRP A 148 -8.00 7.62 -6.53
C TRP A 148 -8.32 7.56 -8.00
N VAL A 149 -9.46 6.94 -8.31
CA VAL A 149 -10.04 6.90 -9.65
C VAL A 149 -11.49 7.33 -9.58
N HIS A 150 -12.00 7.89 -10.68
CA HIS A 150 -13.38 8.35 -10.74
C HIS A 150 -14.30 7.17 -11.03
N GLY A 151 -15.32 6.97 -10.19
CA GLY A 151 -16.21 5.82 -10.18
C GLY A 151 -17.08 5.66 -11.41
N LYS A 152 -17.40 6.74 -12.13
CA LYS A 152 -18.09 6.66 -13.43
C LYS A 152 -17.38 5.79 -14.47
N TYR A 153 -16.10 5.52 -14.26
CA TYR A 153 -15.29 4.66 -15.12
C TYR A 153 -15.08 3.26 -14.54
N LEU A 154 -15.87 2.84 -13.54
CA LEU A 154 -15.81 1.53 -12.91
C LEU A 154 -17.16 0.81 -13.00
N ASN A 155 -17.20 -0.37 -13.62
CA ASN A 155 -18.33 -1.30 -13.62
C ASN A 155 -18.19 -2.37 -12.53
N GLY A 156 -19.29 -3.02 -12.14
CA GLY A 156 -19.29 -4.10 -11.12
C GLY A 156 -19.23 -3.61 -9.67
N VAL A 157 -19.27 -2.28 -9.47
CA VAL A 157 -19.31 -1.62 -8.17
C VAL A 157 -20.74 -1.70 -7.61
N SER A 158 -21.14 -2.84 -7.05
CA SER A 158 -22.43 -2.92 -6.34
C SER A 158 -22.42 -1.90 -5.19
N SER A 159 -23.50 -1.13 -5.05
CA SER A 159 -23.65 -0.02 -4.11
C SER A 159 -23.69 -0.43 -2.64
N SER A 160 -23.15 -1.60 -2.29
CA SER A 160 -22.95 -2.00 -0.90
C SER A 160 -21.86 -1.13 -0.29
N ARG A 161 -22.31 -0.04 0.34
CA ARG A 161 -21.50 0.75 1.27
C ARG A 161 -20.93 -0.25 2.30
N PRO A 162 -19.61 -0.48 2.36
CA PRO A 162 -19.08 -1.40 3.35
C PRO A 162 -19.43 -0.85 4.74
N LYS A 163 -20.34 -1.51 5.46
CA LYS A 163 -20.55 -1.29 6.90
C LYS A 163 -19.38 -1.92 7.66
N SER A 164 -18.16 -1.42 7.45
CA SER A 164 -17.02 -1.83 8.29
C SER A 164 -16.73 -0.75 9.32
N LYS A 165 -17.21 -0.99 10.55
CA LYS A 165 -16.70 -0.34 11.75
C LYS A 165 -15.34 -0.97 12.09
N THR A 166 -14.28 -0.40 11.49
CA THR A 166 -12.83 -0.46 11.80
C THR A 166 -11.99 -0.91 10.59
N SER A 167 -11.56 0.06 9.78
CA SER A 167 -10.71 -0.14 8.59
C SER A 167 -9.21 -0.17 8.91
N PHE A 168 -8.80 -0.84 9.99
CA PHE A 168 -7.37 -0.99 10.29
C PHE A 168 -6.80 -2.22 9.57
N ILE A 169 -5.55 -2.10 9.15
CA ILE A 169 -4.75 -3.18 8.58
C ILE A 169 -3.54 -3.43 9.47
N GLN A 170 -3.03 -4.64 9.44
CA GLN A 170 -1.86 -5.03 10.22
C GLN A 170 -0.58 -4.55 9.52
N MET A 171 0.39 -4.09 10.30
CA MET A 171 1.76 -3.85 9.84
C MET A 171 2.45 -5.21 9.64
N PRO A 172 3.09 -5.45 8.48
CA PRO A 172 3.82 -6.70 8.23
C PRO A 172 4.91 -6.92 9.27
N ALA A 173 5.25 -8.19 9.54
CA ALA A 173 6.33 -8.54 10.48
C ALA A 173 7.70 -7.95 10.09
N GLY A 174 7.88 -7.68 8.79
CA GLY A 174 9.02 -6.99 8.23
C GLY A 174 8.83 -6.70 6.74
N GLY A 175 9.76 -5.97 6.16
CA GLY A 175 9.74 -5.65 4.75
C GLY A 175 10.96 -4.83 4.37
N ARG A 176 10.96 -4.23 3.18
CA ARG A 176 12.12 -3.48 2.69
C ARG A 176 12.42 -2.31 3.61
N GLY A 177 13.47 -2.45 4.42
CA GLY A 177 13.96 -1.39 5.30
C GLY A 177 13.32 -1.31 6.69
N PHE A 178 12.48 -2.27 7.09
CA PHE A 178 11.91 -2.29 8.43
C PHE A 178 11.68 -3.71 8.96
N TYR A 179 11.55 -3.80 10.28
CA TYR A 179 11.09 -4.98 11.01
C TYR A 179 10.13 -4.53 12.12
N THR A 180 9.12 -5.34 12.44
CA THR A 180 8.31 -5.10 13.64
C THR A 180 8.88 -5.87 14.82
N TYR A 181 8.94 -5.24 15.99
CA TYR A 181 9.41 -5.87 17.23
C TYR A 181 8.31 -5.98 18.30
N THR A 182 7.07 -5.64 17.96
CA THR A 182 5.91 -5.84 18.82
C THR A 182 5.09 -7.07 18.41
N SER A 183 4.16 -7.48 19.28
CA SER A 183 3.14 -8.46 18.96
C SER A 183 2.30 -8.02 17.77
N ALA A 184 2.03 -8.96 16.87
CA ALA A 184 1.10 -8.80 15.75
C ALA A 184 -0.27 -8.26 16.21
N LYS A 185 -0.71 -8.56 17.44
CA LYS A 185 -1.97 -8.04 18.01
C LYS A 185 -1.97 -6.52 18.18
N ARG A 186 -0.81 -5.88 18.37
CA ARG A 186 -0.65 -4.43 18.61
C ARG A 186 -0.17 -3.65 17.38
N ALA A 187 0.03 -4.34 16.27
CA ALA A 187 0.59 -3.77 15.05
C ALA A 187 -0.51 -3.37 14.04
N TRP A 188 -1.71 -2.98 14.48
CA TRP A 188 -2.79 -2.62 13.58
C TRP A 188 -2.95 -1.11 13.49
N GLY A 189 -3.10 -0.57 12.29
CA GLY A 189 -3.29 0.86 12.07
C GLY A 189 -4.10 1.17 10.84
N LYS A 190 -4.41 2.46 10.65
CA LYS A 190 -5.04 2.90 9.40
C LYS A 190 -4.10 2.60 8.22
N PRO A 191 -4.64 2.23 7.05
CA PRO A 191 -3.86 2.01 5.83
C PRO A 191 -2.84 3.11 5.53
N ARG A 192 -3.22 4.38 5.73
CA ARG A 192 -2.33 5.52 5.57
C ARG A 192 -1.07 5.43 6.43
N LEU A 193 -1.21 5.06 7.70
CA LEU A 193 -0.08 4.89 8.63
C LEU A 193 0.77 3.69 8.22
N VAL A 194 0.16 2.51 8.10
CA VAL A 194 0.86 1.25 7.83
C VAL A 194 1.62 1.32 6.49
N TYR A 195 0.96 1.69 5.40
CA TYR A 195 1.64 1.82 4.10
C TYR A 195 2.62 3.00 4.06
N GLY A 196 2.33 4.08 4.78
CA GLY A 196 3.25 5.21 4.86
C GLY A 196 4.58 4.82 5.53
N LEU A 197 4.53 4.05 6.62
CA LEU A 197 5.72 3.56 7.32
C LEU A 197 6.54 2.63 6.44
N GLN A 198 5.89 1.74 5.69
CA GLN A 198 6.57 0.88 4.71
C GLN A 198 7.29 1.69 3.62
N ARG A 199 6.67 2.76 3.09
CA ARG A 199 7.31 3.64 2.09
C ARG A 199 8.49 4.41 2.67
N VAL A 200 8.34 4.96 3.87
CA VAL A 200 9.41 5.63 4.62
C VAL A 200 10.60 4.69 4.79
N ALA A 201 10.35 3.46 5.25
CA ALA A 201 11.37 2.43 5.45
C ALA A 201 12.03 1.99 4.13
N ALA A 202 11.25 1.83 3.06
CA ALA A 202 11.78 1.45 1.76
C ALA A 202 12.68 2.54 1.16
N ALA A 203 12.30 3.82 1.31
CA ALA A 203 13.11 4.95 0.90
C ALA A 203 14.39 5.04 1.73
N TRP A 204 14.26 4.93 3.06
CA TRP A 204 15.40 4.85 3.99
C TRP A 204 16.41 3.80 3.57
N LYS A 205 15.96 2.56 3.34
CA LYS A 205 16.85 1.45 2.96
C LYS A 205 17.45 1.62 1.57
N LYS A 206 16.72 2.24 0.63
CA LYS A 206 17.24 2.52 -0.72
C LYS A 206 18.37 3.53 -0.67
N GLU A 207 18.19 4.61 0.08
CA GLU A 207 19.12 5.74 0.09
C GLU A 207 20.25 5.58 1.12
N LYS A 208 20.01 4.83 2.21
CA LYS A 208 20.95 4.58 3.31
C LYS A 208 21.11 3.06 3.56
N PRO A 209 21.63 2.29 2.58
CA PRO A 209 21.64 0.82 2.64
C PRO A 209 22.38 0.23 3.86
N THR A 210 23.37 0.94 4.40
CA THR A 210 24.21 0.52 5.53
C THR A 210 23.76 1.06 6.88
N TRP A 211 22.70 1.88 6.95
CA TRP A 211 22.29 2.53 8.19
C TRP A 211 21.34 1.70 9.07
N GLY A 212 21.13 0.44 8.70
CA GLY A 212 20.19 -0.47 9.37
C GLY A 212 18.76 -0.28 8.90
N GLU A 213 17.84 -0.98 9.55
CA GLU A 213 16.42 -0.96 9.27
C GLU A 213 15.63 -0.26 10.39
N ILE A 214 14.45 0.22 10.05
CA ILE A 214 13.55 0.90 10.98
C ILE A 214 12.80 -0.13 11.82
N GLY A 215 12.96 -0.10 13.14
CA GLY A 215 12.19 -0.95 14.05
C GLY A 215 10.82 -0.32 14.34
N ILE A 216 9.75 -1.00 13.96
CA ILE A 216 8.35 -0.58 14.16
C ILE A 216 7.76 -1.30 15.39
N GLY A 217 7.25 -0.54 16.34
CA GLY A 217 6.66 -0.99 17.61
C GLY A 217 5.14 -0.95 17.59
N ASP A 218 4.56 -0.68 18.75
CA ASP A 218 3.11 -0.61 18.94
C ASP A 218 2.46 0.42 17.99
N ILE A 219 1.24 0.13 17.53
CA ILE A 219 0.41 1.01 16.69
C ILE A 219 -1.01 1.13 17.27
N SER A 220 -1.74 0.01 17.30
CA SER A 220 -3.01 -0.19 18.00
C SER A 220 -3.47 -1.65 17.89
N PHE A 221 -4.53 -2.02 18.60
CA PHE A 221 -5.22 -3.29 18.35
C PHE A 221 -6.02 -3.28 17.04
N GLN A 222 -6.41 -4.45 16.54
CA GLN A 222 -7.17 -4.62 15.28
C GLN A 222 -8.41 -3.74 15.16
N LYS A 223 -9.12 -3.52 16.27
CA LYS A 223 -10.32 -2.67 16.35
C LYS A 223 -10.04 -1.33 17.03
N GLY A 224 -8.77 -0.99 17.25
CA GLY A 224 -8.36 0.08 18.13
C GLY A 224 -8.60 -0.23 19.60
N GLY A 225 -8.64 0.81 20.42
CA GLY A 225 -8.87 0.67 21.87
C GLY A 225 -7.61 0.87 22.71
N PHE A 226 -7.78 0.83 24.03
CA PHE A 226 -6.72 1.16 24.98
C PHE A 226 -5.67 0.05 25.10
N ILE A 227 -4.40 0.41 24.90
CA ILE A 227 -3.26 -0.44 25.23
C ILE A 227 -2.72 0.02 26.60
N ARG A 228 -2.59 -0.90 27.56
CA ARG A 228 -2.01 -0.61 28.88
C ARG A 228 -0.60 -0.01 28.71
N GLY A 229 -0.37 1.17 29.27
CA GLY A 229 0.89 1.93 29.15
C GLY A 229 1.01 2.82 27.90
N HIS A 230 0.10 2.69 26.93
CA HIS A 230 0.17 3.34 25.61
C HIS A 230 -1.16 4.05 25.30
N ALA A 231 -1.46 5.12 26.05
CA ALA A 231 -2.79 5.73 26.09
C ALA A 231 -3.29 6.30 24.74
N SER A 232 -2.38 6.70 23.85
CA SER A 232 -2.66 7.30 22.54
C SER A 232 -3.01 6.28 21.45
N HIS A 233 -2.41 5.08 21.49
CA HIS A 233 -2.44 4.00 20.49
C HIS A 233 -3.81 3.32 20.28
N ARG A 234 -4.86 4.12 20.11
CA ARG A 234 -6.26 3.65 20.04
C ARG A 234 -6.86 3.74 18.66
N LYS A 235 -6.34 4.63 17.82
CA LYS A 235 -6.99 5.07 16.58
C LYS A 235 -6.25 4.65 15.32
N GLY A 236 -5.20 3.84 15.46
CA GLY A 236 -4.38 3.37 14.35
C GLY A 236 -3.65 4.51 13.62
N ILE A 237 -3.31 5.58 14.34
CA ILE A 237 -2.62 6.78 13.83
C ILE A 237 -1.36 7.13 14.65
N ASP A 238 -1.08 6.33 15.67
CA ASP A 238 0.08 6.46 16.53
C ASP A 238 1.02 5.29 16.26
N VAL A 239 2.33 5.46 16.41
CA VAL A 239 3.30 4.38 16.24
C VAL A 239 4.54 4.63 17.09
N ASP A 240 5.07 3.57 17.71
CA ASP A 240 6.36 3.63 18.40
C ASP A 240 7.47 3.17 17.43
N ILE A 241 8.54 3.93 17.29
CA ILE A 241 9.67 3.63 16.41
C ILE A 241 10.93 3.51 17.25
N ARG A 242 11.69 2.41 17.11
CA ARG A 242 12.97 2.26 17.81
C ARG A 242 13.95 3.35 17.44
N LEU A 243 14.83 3.68 18.38
CA LEU A 243 15.96 4.55 18.08
C LEU A 243 16.88 3.92 17.04
N ILE A 244 17.38 4.74 16.11
CA ILE A 244 18.26 4.25 15.06
C ILE A 244 19.66 4.06 15.63
N ARG A 245 20.20 2.86 15.41
CA ARG A 245 21.50 2.45 15.91
C ARG A 245 22.62 2.74 14.90
N LYS A 246 23.85 2.96 15.41
CA LYS A 246 25.07 3.11 14.61
C LYS A 246 25.48 1.81 13.91
N ASP A 247 25.27 0.68 14.58
CA ASP A 247 25.60 -0.66 14.06
C ASP A 247 24.51 -1.27 13.16
N GLY A 248 23.33 -0.66 13.09
CA GLY A 248 22.23 -1.11 12.25
C GLY A 248 21.55 -2.42 12.68
N LEU A 249 21.87 -2.96 13.86
CA LEU A 249 21.31 -4.22 14.37
C LEU A 249 19.81 -4.09 14.70
N ARG A 250 19.08 -5.21 14.58
CA ARG A 250 17.64 -5.29 14.89
C ARG A 250 17.33 -5.40 16.39
N GLN A 251 17.90 -4.52 17.21
CA GLN A 251 17.76 -4.55 18.67
C GLN A 251 17.46 -3.18 19.28
N GLY A 252 17.03 -3.16 20.54
CA GLY A 252 16.69 -1.92 21.25
C GLY A 252 17.92 -1.09 21.57
N SER A 253 17.74 0.21 21.79
CA SER A 253 18.77 1.11 22.31
C SER A 253 18.10 2.16 23.18
N THR A 254 18.87 2.86 24.01
CA THR A 254 18.42 4.08 24.68
C THR A 254 19.29 5.26 24.25
N ILE A 255 18.85 6.48 24.53
CA ILE A 255 19.65 7.69 24.28
C ILE A 255 20.99 7.72 25.04
N TYR A 256 21.13 6.87 26.06
CA TYR A 256 22.33 6.78 26.89
C TYR A 256 23.37 5.78 26.36
N LYS A 257 23.00 4.90 25.43
CA LYS A 257 23.90 3.85 24.92
C LYS A 257 24.70 4.36 23.72
N ASN A 258 25.99 3.98 23.63
CA ASN A 258 26.85 4.32 22.48
C ASN A 258 26.29 3.80 21.14
N SER A 259 25.47 2.74 21.18
CA SER A 259 24.79 2.22 20.01
C SER A 259 23.80 3.20 19.37
N TYR A 260 23.26 4.17 20.11
CA TYR A 260 22.32 5.15 19.58
C TYR A 260 22.98 6.15 18.63
N SER A 261 22.31 6.45 17.51
CA SER A 261 22.76 7.48 16.57
C SER A 261 21.78 8.66 16.51
N TYR A 262 22.17 9.76 17.14
CA TYR A 262 21.51 11.07 17.01
C TYR A 262 21.39 11.50 15.53
N LYS A 263 22.51 11.47 14.79
CA LYS A 263 22.57 11.87 13.38
C LYS A 263 21.56 11.10 12.52
N ARG A 264 21.54 9.77 12.63
CA ARG A 264 20.63 8.92 11.85
C ARG A 264 19.18 9.13 12.24
N SER A 265 18.92 9.33 13.54
CA SER A 265 17.59 9.61 14.07
C SER A 265 17.04 10.94 13.58
N ARG A 266 17.86 12.01 13.60
CA ARG A 266 17.52 13.31 13.03
C ARG A 266 17.16 13.22 11.56
N GLU A 267 18.01 12.52 10.80
CA GLU A 267 17.82 12.31 9.38
C GLU A 267 16.51 11.57 9.09
N PHE A 268 16.23 10.50 9.84
CA PHE A 268 14.98 9.76 9.73
C PHE A 268 13.75 10.63 9.98
N LEU A 269 13.77 11.43 11.04
CA LEU A 269 12.68 12.34 11.38
C LEU A 269 12.48 13.42 10.30
N ASN A 270 13.56 14.08 9.86
CA ASN A 270 13.49 15.24 8.97
C ASN A 270 13.32 14.90 7.49
N SER A 271 14.14 13.98 6.99
CA SER A 271 14.22 13.72 5.55
C SER A 271 13.27 12.63 5.09
N TYR A 272 12.88 11.74 6.00
CA TYR A 272 12.01 10.61 5.67
C TYR A 272 10.61 10.81 6.24
N LEU A 273 10.43 10.86 7.57
CA LEU A 273 9.08 10.94 8.13
C LEU A 273 8.31 12.18 7.67
N GLN A 274 8.90 13.37 7.71
CA GLN A 274 8.23 14.60 7.26
C GLN A 274 7.95 14.61 5.75
N LYS A 275 8.79 13.98 4.94
CA LYS A 275 8.58 13.88 3.48
C LYS A 275 7.35 13.06 3.12
N TYR A 276 7.04 12.03 3.91
CA TYR A 276 5.97 11.08 3.61
C TYR A 276 4.73 11.23 4.51
N PHE A 277 4.82 11.99 5.60
CA PHE A 277 3.73 12.21 6.55
C PHE A 277 3.61 13.67 6.99
N LYS A 278 2.37 14.11 7.24
CA LYS A 278 2.11 15.22 8.14
C LYS A 278 2.21 14.69 9.56
N VAL A 279 3.39 14.81 10.16
CA VAL A 279 3.64 14.41 11.54
C VAL A 279 3.13 15.50 12.47
N ASN A 280 2.24 15.14 13.38
CA ASN A 280 1.59 16.07 14.29
C ASN A 280 2.32 16.17 15.63
N LEU A 281 2.99 15.09 16.02
CA LEU A 281 3.61 14.94 17.33
C LEU A 281 4.65 13.83 17.31
N VAL A 282 5.75 14.05 18.00
CA VAL A 282 6.78 13.08 18.35
C VAL A 282 7.03 13.21 19.85
N PHE A 283 6.86 12.16 20.65
CA PHE A 283 7.45 12.12 21.98
C PHE A 283 8.82 11.46 21.93
N PHE A 284 9.83 12.19 22.42
CA PHE A 284 11.20 11.71 22.52
C PHE A 284 12.03 12.59 23.46
N ASN A 285 12.94 12.00 24.23
CA ASN A 285 13.61 12.69 25.35
C ASN A 285 15.08 13.06 25.11
N ASP A 286 15.62 12.87 23.90
CA ASP A 286 16.96 13.39 23.59
C ASP A 286 16.94 14.92 23.53
N LYS A 287 17.64 15.55 24.49
CA LYS A 287 17.73 17.01 24.59
C LYS A 287 18.35 17.66 23.35
N ASN A 288 19.19 16.95 22.61
CA ASN A 288 19.81 17.45 21.39
C ASN A 288 18.81 17.54 20.22
N MET A 289 17.67 16.84 20.30
CA MET A 289 16.58 16.90 19.32
C MET A 289 15.61 18.04 19.60
N PHE A 290 15.65 18.65 20.79
CA PHE A 290 14.78 19.78 21.16
C PHE A 290 15.10 21.07 20.40
N SER A 291 16.15 21.12 19.59
CA SER A 291 16.38 22.21 18.64
C SER A 291 15.31 22.27 17.53
N MET A 292 14.50 21.22 17.38
CA MET A 292 13.37 21.15 16.44
C MET A 292 12.05 21.72 17.02
N LEU A 293 12.10 22.27 18.22
CA LEU A 293 11.00 22.97 18.84
C LEU A 293 10.96 24.42 18.33
N PRO A 294 9.78 25.00 18.00
CA PRO A 294 9.67 26.45 17.81
C PRO A 294 10.23 27.19 19.03
N ARG A 295 10.71 28.43 18.87
CA ARG A 295 11.31 29.24 19.97
C ARG A 295 10.39 29.38 21.21
N TYR A 296 9.09 29.10 21.08
CA TYR A 296 8.08 29.15 22.15
C TYR A 296 7.66 27.78 22.70
N ALA A 297 8.31 26.68 22.29
CA ALA A 297 8.03 25.37 22.85
C ALA A 297 8.87 25.12 24.11
N GLY A 298 8.16 25.02 25.25
CA GLY A 298 8.72 24.94 26.60
C GLY A 298 9.77 23.83 26.79
N LYS A 299 10.72 24.10 27.69
CA LYS A 299 11.90 23.27 27.96
C LYS A 299 12.17 23.10 29.47
N ARG A 300 11.73 21.94 30.03
CA ARG A 300 12.50 20.92 30.78
C ARG A 300 11.84 20.36 32.04
N ARG A 301 12.11 19.06 32.28
CA ARG A 301 12.01 18.18 33.48
C ARG A 301 10.82 18.37 34.45
N ALA A 302 10.60 19.56 35.01
CA ALA A 302 9.42 19.94 35.79
C ALA A 302 8.25 20.40 34.91
N GLU A 303 8.55 20.85 33.69
CA GLU A 303 7.62 21.42 32.70
C GLU A 303 6.87 20.37 31.86
N CYS A 304 7.04 19.07 32.13
CA CYS A 304 6.33 17.99 31.43
C CYS A 304 4.84 17.87 31.80
N ARG A 305 4.29 18.75 32.66
CA ARG A 305 2.91 18.67 33.21
C ARG A 305 1.92 19.72 32.69
N GLN A 306 2.32 20.73 31.92
CA GLN A 306 1.35 21.68 31.33
C GLN A 306 1.06 21.36 29.86
N LYS A 307 -0.23 21.30 29.51
CA LYS A 307 -0.70 21.07 28.14
C LYS A 307 -0.27 22.24 27.25
N PRO A 308 0.24 21.99 26.03
CA PRO A 308 0.63 23.06 25.12
C PRO A 308 -0.56 23.97 24.78
N GLY A 309 -0.28 25.27 24.67
CA GLY A 309 -1.25 26.29 24.26
C GLY A 309 -1.80 26.04 22.84
N LYS A 310 -2.99 26.57 22.56
CA LYS A 310 -3.85 26.26 21.40
C LYS A 310 -3.31 26.61 20.00
N SER A 311 -2.07 27.12 19.84
CA SER A 311 -1.65 27.85 18.63
C SER A 311 -0.54 27.25 17.74
N GLY A 312 -0.13 25.98 17.90
CA GLY A 312 0.41 25.22 16.74
C GLY A 312 1.78 24.55 16.85
N LEU A 313 1.82 23.32 16.31
CA LEU A 313 2.93 22.49 15.83
C LEU A 313 4.20 22.40 16.71
N SER A 314 4.10 21.64 17.80
CA SER A 314 5.28 21.06 18.48
C SER A 314 5.61 19.69 17.88
N TYR A 315 6.72 19.58 17.14
CA TYR A 315 7.11 18.33 16.50
C TYR A 315 7.76 17.35 17.48
N VAL A 316 8.73 17.75 18.32
CA VAL A 316 9.33 16.86 19.35
C VAL A 316 9.01 17.34 20.76
N MET A 317 8.20 16.62 21.51
CA MET A 317 7.91 16.88 22.92
C MET A 317 8.58 15.86 23.82
N CYS A 318 9.04 16.29 25.00
CA CYS A 318 9.48 15.37 26.05
C CYS A 318 8.25 14.71 26.71
N TRP A 319 8.33 13.41 27.00
CA TRP A 319 7.29 12.68 27.73
C TRP A 319 7.91 11.56 28.58
N PRO A 320 7.39 11.26 29.78
CA PRO A 320 7.92 10.17 30.62
C PRO A 320 8.11 8.86 29.83
N ASN A 321 9.21 8.17 30.09
CA ASN A 321 9.56 6.85 29.50
C ASN A 321 9.85 6.82 27.98
N HIS A 322 10.09 7.96 27.32
CA HIS A 322 10.43 8.00 25.87
C HIS A 322 11.93 8.19 25.62
N HIS A 323 12.76 7.34 26.25
CA HIS A 323 14.22 7.36 26.14
C HIS A 323 14.78 6.29 25.20
N ASP A 324 13.93 5.40 24.68
CA ASP A 324 14.29 4.20 23.92
C ASP A 324 13.46 4.02 22.63
N HIS A 325 12.52 4.92 22.37
CA HIS A 325 11.73 4.98 21.14
C HIS A 325 11.23 6.41 20.87
N PHE A 326 10.85 6.66 19.62
CA PHE A 326 10.00 7.77 19.22
C PHE A 326 8.54 7.32 19.30
N HIS A 327 7.69 8.04 20.01
CA HIS A 327 6.25 7.88 19.87
C HIS A 327 5.72 8.91 18.87
N LEU A 328 5.18 8.47 17.74
CA LEU A 328 4.75 9.35 16.66
C LEU A 328 3.23 9.37 16.55
N ARG A 329 2.65 10.55 16.28
CA ARG A 329 1.28 10.69 15.78
C ARG A 329 1.26 11.27 14.38
N ILE A 330 0.55 10.60 13.49
CA ILE A 330 0.48 10.90 12.06
C ILE A 330 -0.98 11.17 11.65
N ASN A 331 -1.24 12.28 10.96
CA ASN A 331 -2.56 12.56 10.36
C ASN A 331 -2.69 12.06 8.91
#